data_AF-K2JSM0-F1
#
_entry.id   AF-K2JSM0-F1
#
_cell.length_a   1.000
_cell.length_b   1.000
_cell.length_c   1.000
_cell.angle_alpha   90.00
_cell.angle_beta   90.00
_cell.angle_gamma   90.00
#
_symmetry.space_group_name_H-M   'P 1'
#
loop_
_entity.id
_entity.type
_entity.pdbx_description
1 polymer ?
#
loop_
_entity_poly.entity_id
_entity_poly.type
_entity_poly.pdbx_seq_one_letter_code
_entity_poly.pdbx_strand_id
1 'polypeptide(L)'
;MLIALKIAIFISCIRYLQLSGRPGRTAFIYAGSWLLLGLLWIVMNASDSESGLLVLGIFGYDLALGFALFWLLDRFAGRTVLFLGTIALWLVVDKFLQVFLVLAWNA
;
A
#
# COMPACT_ATOMS: atom_id res chain seq x y z
N MET A 1 9.93 -8.74 -8.97
CA MET A 1 8.96 -8.19 -9.95
C MET A 1 7.87 -7.35 -9.28
N LEU A 2 7.20 -7.84 -8.23
CA LEU A 2 6.14 -7.11 -7.50
C LEU A 2 6.55 -5.75 -6.91
N ILE A 3 7.79 -5.61 -6.42
CA ILE A 3 8.27 -4.37 -5.78
C ILE A 3 8.31 -3.20 -6.79
N ALA A 4 8.81 -3.44 -8.01
CA ALA A 4 8.86 -2.40 -9.04
C ALA A 4 7.45 -1.93 -9.44
N LEU A 5 6.49 -2.86 -9.52
CA LEU A 5 5.10 -2.55 -9.79
C LEU A 5 4.44 -1.76 -8.64
N LYS A 6 4.73 -2.14 -7.38
CA LYS A 6 4.28 -1.40 -6.17
C LYS A 6 4.72 0.06 -6.22
N ILE A 7 5.98 0.31 -6.58
CA ILE A 7 6.56 1.65 -6.70
C ILE A 7 5.92 2.42 -7.86
N ALA A 8 5.73 1.80 -9.01
CA ALA A 8 5.11 2.45 -10.17
C ALA A 8 3.66 2.90 -9.90
N ILE A 9 2.85 2.04 -9.25
CA ILE A 9 1.49 2.37 -8.83
C ILE A 9 1.50 3.48 -7.79
N PHE A 10 2.42 3.42 -6.82
CA PHE A 10 2.57 4.43 -5.79
C PHE A 10 2.90 5.82 -6.36
N ILE A 11 3.91 5.91 -7.24
CA ILE A 11 4.29 7.17 -7.91
C ILE A 11 3.12 7.71 -8.75
N SER A 12 2.44 6.83 -9.47
CA SER A 12 1.27 7.21 -10.27
C SER A 12 0.13 7.76 -9.39
N CYS A 13 -0.10 7.17 -8.23
CA CYS A 13 -1.10 7.64 -7.27
C CYS A 13 -0.69 8.98 -6.63
N ILE A 14 0.57 9.18 -6.28
CA ILE A 14 1.05 10.50 -5.80
C ILE A 14 0.83 11.57 -6.86
N ARG A 15 1.18 11.29 -8.12
CA ARG A 15 0.98 12.23 -9.22
C ARG A 15 -0.51 12.53 -9.43
N TYR A 16 -1.36 11.50 -9.38
CA TYR A 16 -2.81 11.67 -9.47
C TYR A 16 -3.36 12.48 -8.30
N LEU A 17 -2.86 12.27 -7.07
CA LEU A 17 -3.23 13.05 -5.89
C LEU A 17 -2.91 14.53 -6.08
N GLN A 18 -1.68 14.84 -6.54
CA GLN A 18 -1.24 16.20 -6.79
C GLN A 18 -2.05 16.91 -7.88
N LEU A 19 -2.46 16.18 -8.92
CA LEU A 19 -3.25 16.75 -10.03
C LEU A 19 -4.74 16.88 -9.71
N SER A 20 -5.31 15.95 -8.95
CA SER A 20 -6.75 15.87 -8.72
C SER A 20 -7.21 16.45 -7.38
N GLY A 21 -6.33 16.54 -6.38
CA GLY A 21 -6.66 16.99 -5.02
C GLY A 21 -7.75 16.15 -4.34
N ARG A 22 -7.93 14.88 -4.75
CA ARG A 22 -9.02 14.01 -4.29
C ARG A 22 -8.48 12.75 -3.62
N PRO A 23 -8.00 12.83 -2.37
CA PRO A 23 -7.30 11.72 -1.69
C PRO A 23 -8.12 10.45 -1.56
N GLY A 24 -9.43 10.57 -1.30
CA GLY A 24 -10.31 9.40 -1.21
C GLY A 24 -10.34 8.60 -2.50
N ARG A 25 -10.42 9.27 -3.66
CA ARG A 25 -10.37 8.61 -4.97
C ARG A 25 -9.01 7.99 -5.24
N THR A 26 -7.94 8.69 -4.89
CA THR A 26 -6.57 8.19 -5.10
C THR A 26 -6.28 6.96 -4.25
N ALA A 27 -6.70 6.97 -2.99
CA ALA A 27 -6.62 5.84 -2.08
C ALA A 27 -7.42 4.63 -2.61
N PHE A 28 -8.64 4.86 -3.12
CA PHE A 28 -9.45 3.81 -3.74
C PHE A 28 -8.80 3.21 -4.98
N ILE A 29 -8.15 4.03 -5.82
CA ILE A 29 -7.43 3.55 -7.01
C ILE A 29 -6.21 2.73 -6.61
N TYR A 30 -5.44 3.20 -5.61
CA TYR A 30 -4.28 2.48 -5.08
C TYR A 30 -4.70 1.12 -4.49
N ALA A 31 -5.72 1.14 -3.62
CA ALA A 31 -6.31 -0.03 -2.99
C ALA A 31 -6.87 -1.02 -4.01
N GLY A 32 -7.65 -0.54 -4.99
CA GLY A 32 -8.25 -1.37 -6.03
C GLY A 32 -7.20 -2.03 -6.93
N SER A 33 -6.11 -1.31 -7.24
CA SER A 33 -4.99 -1.83 -8.02
C SER A 33 -4.25 -2.94 -7.27
N TRP A 34 -4.05 -2.77 -5.95
CA TRP A 34 -3.49 -3.81 -5.09
C TRP A 34 -4.42 -5.02 -5.00
N LEU A 35 -5.71 -4.81 -4.74
CA LEU A 35 -6.69 -5.88 -4.61
C LEU A 35 -6.75 -6.75 -5.88
N LEU A 36 -6.72 -6.13 -7.07
CA LEU A 36 -6.64 -6.84 -8.34
C LEU A 36 -5.38 -7.71 -8.47
N LEU A 37 -4.21 -7.20 -8.06
CA LEU A 37 -2.97 -7.96 -8.06
C LEU A 37 -2.98 -9.12 -7.07
N GLY A 38 -3.56 -8.91 -5.89
CA GLY A 38 -3.75 -9.96 -4.89
C GLY A 38 -4.65 -11.08 -5.36
N LEU A 39 -5.77 -10.71 -5.98
CA LEU A 39 -6.74 -11.66 -6.49
C LEU A 39 -6.16 -12.47 -7.67
N LEU A 40 -5.41 -11.81 -8.56
CA LEU A 40 -4.62 -12.48 -9.60
C LEU A 40 -3.60 -13.46 -9.00
N TRP A 41 -2.91 -13.06 -7.93
CA TRP A 41 -1.94 -13.92 -7.26
C TRP A 41 -2.60 -15.16 -6.62
N ILE A 42 -3.74 -14.98 -5.95
CA ILE A 42 -4.51 -16.09 -5.37
C ILE A 42 -4.97 -17.05 -6.47
N VAL A 43 -5.51 -16.53 -7.58
CA VAL A 43 -5.95 -17.36 -8.71
C VAL A 43 -4.79 -18.15 -9.32
N MET A 44 -3.60 -17.54 -9.41
CA MET A 44 -2.40 -18.22 -9.92
C MET A 44 -1.83 -19.26 -8.95
N ASN A 45 -2.07 -19.12 -7.63
CA ASN A 45 -1.51 -19.99 -6.58
C ASN A 45 -2.60 -20.73 -5.78
N ALA A 46 -3.77 -20.96 -6.40
CA ALA A 46 -4.97 -21.49 -5.75
C ALA A 46 -4.83 -22.90 -5.14
N SER A 47 -3.69 -23.56 -5.33
CA SER A 47 -3.34 -24.86 -4.77
C SER A 47 -3.15 -24.86 -3.25
N ASP A 48 -2.75 -23.73 -2.64
CA ASP A 48 -2.35 -23.67 -1.23
C ASP A 48 -3.34 -22.86 -0.38
N SER A 49 -4.32 -23.56 0.22
CA SER A 49 -5.45 -22.95 0.94
C SER A 49 -5.07 -22.09 2.17
N GLU A 50 -3.96 -22.38 2.86
CA GLU A 50 -3.50 -21.61 4.02
C GLU A 50 -2.94 -20.24 3.63
N SER A 51 -2.38 -20.12 2.42
CA SER A 51 -1.81 -18.88 1.92
C SER A 51 -2.89 -17.81 1.63
N GLY A 52 -4.11 -18.23 1.26
CA GLY A 52 -5.19 -17.32 0.87
C GLY A 52 -5.68 -16.41 2.00
N LEU A 53 -5.72 -16.90 3.24
CA LEU A 53 -6.24 -16.15 4.39
C LEU A 53 -5.22 -15.13 4.91
N LEU A 54 -3.93 -15.48 4.91
CA LEU A 54 -2.82 -14.57 5.18
C LEU A 54 -2.72 -13.46 4.15
N VAL A 55 -2.87 -13.82 2.88
CA VAL A 55 -2.93 -12.89 1.77
C VAL A 55 -4.07 -11.88 2.04
N LEU A 56 -5.28 -12.35 2.34
CA LEU A 56 -6.43 -11.48 2.66
C LEU A 56 -6.17 -10.51 3.83
N GLY A 57 -5.49 -10.97 4.89
CA GLY A 57 -5.12 -10.15 6.04
C GLY A 57 -4.09 -9.06 5.70
N ILE A 58 -3.05 -9.41 4.95
CA ILE A 58 -2.05 -8.45 4.44
C ILE A 58 -2.73 -7.43 3.51
N PHE A 59 -3.70 -7.87 2.70
CA PHE A 59 -4.46 -7.01 1.80
C PHE A 59 -5.34 -5.99 2.53
N GLY A 60 -6.10 -6.41 3.55
CA GLY A 60 -6.92 -5.50 4.35
C GLY A 60 -6.07 -4.44 5.06
N TYR A 61 -4.88 -4.84 5.53
CA TYR A 61 -3.93 -3.95 6.17
C TYR A 61 -3.32 -2.93 5.19
N ASP A 62 -2.80 -3.36 4.04
CA ASP A 62 -2.23 -2.48 3.01
C ASP A 62 -3.28 -1.46 2.52
N LEU A 63 -4.56 -1.84 2.49
CA LEU A 63 -5.67 -0.98 2.14
C LEU A 63 -5.93 0.11 3.18
N ALA A 64 -6.00 -0.25 4.46
CA ALA A 64 -6.17 0.71 5.55
C ALA A 64 -4.98 1.67 5.64
N LEU A 65 -3.76 1.15 5.47
CA LEU A 65 -2.54 1.92 5.57
C LEU A 65 -2.34 2.86 4.38
N GLY A 66 -2.66 2.40 3.16
CA GLY A 66 -2.71 3.24 1.96
C GLY A 66 -3.73 4.37 2.11
N PHE A 67 -4.93 4.07 2.64
CA PHE A 67 -5.95 5.09 2.89
C PHE A 67 -5.48 6.14 3.90
N ALA A 68 -4.93 5.72 5.03
CA ALA A 68 -4.38 6.62 6.05
C ALA A 68 -3.23 7.48 5.49
N LEU A 69 -2.38 6.90 4.64
CA LEU A 69 -1.29 7.62 3.99
C LEU A 69 -1.81 8.72 3.08
N PHE A 70 -2.68 8.39 2.12
CA PHE A 70 -3.21 9.38 1.17
C PHE A 70 -4.04 10.46 1.88
N TRP A 71 -4.70 10.11 2.98
CA TRP A 71 -5.37 11.06 3.86
C TRP A 71 -4.38 12.05 4.52
N LEU A 72 -3.26 11.55 5.07
CA LEU A 72 -2.22 12.42 5.63
C LEU A 72 -1.55 13.28 4.57
N LEU A 73 -1.25 12.72 3.39
CA LEU A 73 -0.61 13.43 2.29
C LEU A 73 -1.44 14.61 1.80
N ASP A 74 -2.77 14.50 1.81
CA ASP A 74 -3.67 15.61 1.51
C ASP A 74 -3.63 16.70 2.58
N ARG A 75 -3.69 16.32 3.87
CA ARG A 75 -3.60 17.24 5.00
C ARG A 75 -2.31 18.08 4.97
N PHE A 76 -1.24 17.50 4.43
CA PHE A 76 0.08 18.12 4.35
C PHE A 76 0.48 18.56 2.94
N ALA A 77 -0.43 18.53 1.96
CA ALA A 77 -0.11 18.87 0.56
C ALA A 77 0.46 20.29 0.42
N GLY A 78 0.01 21.23 1.26
CA GLY A 78 0.52 22.61 1.30
C GLY A 78 1.82 22.79 2.09
N ARG A 79 2.36 21.75 2.73
CA ARG A 79 3.57 21.79 3.56
C ARG A 79 4.55 20.72 3.10
N THR A 80 5.43 21.06 2.15
CA THR A 80 6.38 20.16 1.49
C THR A 80 7.18 19.28 2.46
N VAL A 81 7.63 19.84 3.59
CA VAL A 81 8.41 19.10 4.61
C VAL A 81 7.57 17.99 5.27
N LEU A 82 6.31 18.27 5.61
CA LEU A 82 5.42 17.28 6.23
C LEU A 82 4.93 16.26 5.20
N PHE A 83 4.73 16.68 3.95
CA PHE A 83 4.42 15.78 2.84
C PHE A 83 5.54 14.74 2.64
N LEU A 84 6.79 15.19 2.50
CA LEU A 84 7.95 14.30 2.38
C LEU A 84 8.19 13.48 3.66
N GLY A 85 8.00 14.09 4.83
CA GLY A 85 8.11 13.39 6.11
C GLY A 85 7.12 12.24 6.24
N THR A 86 5.88 12.42 5.76
CA THR A 86 4.85 11.38 5.74
C THR A 86 5.27 10.22 4.82
N ILE A 87 5.81 10.51 3.65
CA ILE A 87 6.32 9.47 2.71
C ILE A 87 7.50 8.71 3.34
N ALA A 88 8.44 9.41 3.96
CA ALA A 88 9.59 8.79 4.61
C ALA A 88 9.17 7.89 5.77
N LEU A 89 8.23 8.36 6.61
CA LEU A 89 7.70 7.60 7.73
C LEU A 89 6.95 6.35 7.25
N TRP A 90 6.21 6.46 6.14
CA TRP A 90 5.57 5.31 5.49
C TRP A 90 6.56 4.25 5.02
N LEU A 91 7.66 4.66 4.37
CA LEU A 91 8.70 3.73 3.95
C LEU A 91 9.35 3.01 5.14
N VAL A 92 9.57 3.71 6.25
CA VAL A 92 10.10 3.12 7.48
C VAL A 92 9.12 2.12 8.08
N VAL A 93 7.83 2.47 8.15
CA VAL A 93 6.78 1.57 8.66
C VAL A 93 6.63 0.33 7.78
N ASP A 94 6.57 0.48 6.45
CA ASP A 94 6.49 -0.65 5.51
C ASP A 94 7.68 -1.61 5.69
N LYS A 95 8.90 -1.06 5.82
CA LYS A 95 10.11 -1.87 6.07
C LYS A 95 10.11 -2.56 7.43
N PHE A 96 9.75 -1.84 8.49
CA PHE A 96 9.73 -2.40 9.84
C PHE A 96 8.69 -3.50 9.97
N LEU A 97 7.53 -3.33 9.33
CA LEU A 97 6.46 -4.31 9.34
C LEU A 97 6.80 -5.55 8.52
N GLN A 98 7.50 -5.38 7.39
CA GLN A 98 7.98 -6.49 6.57
C GLN A 98 8.94 -7.39 7.37
N VAL A 99 9.82 -6.80 8.18
CA VAL A 99 10.69 -7.52 9.10
C VAL A 99 9.87 -8.21 10.20
N PHE A 100 8.88 -7.52 10.78
CA PHE A 100 8.04 -8.08 11.83
C PHE A 100 7.20 -9.28 11.35
N LEU A 101 6.61 -9.22 10.17
CA LEU A 101 5.87 -10.33 9.56
C LEU A 101 6.76 -11.54 9.28
N VAL A 102 7.99 -11.32 8.82
CA VAL A 102 8.97 -12.40 8.62
C VAL A 102 9.39 -13.02 9.94
N LEU A 103 9.57 -12.22 11.00
CA LEU A 103 9.90 -12.73 12.34
C LEU A 103 8.72 -13.49 12.95
N ALA A 104 7.50 -12.99 12.83
CA ALA A 104 6.28 -13.63 13.32
C ALA A 104 5.98 -14.96 12.61
N TRP A 105 6.43 -15.11 11.36
CA TRP A 105 6.30 -16.36 10.60
C TRP A 105 7.36 -17.42 10.99
N ASN A 106 8.55 -16.99 11.42
CA ASN A 106 9.64 -17.90 11.79
C ASN A 106 9.66 -18.26 13.29
N ALA A 107 8.69 -17.79 14.06
CA ALA A 107 8.54 -18.03 15.51
C ALA A 107 7.43 -19.05 15.77
#